data_AF-A0A0E3LG75-F1
#
_entry.id   AF-A0A0E3LG75-F1
#
_cell.length_a   1.000
_cell.length_b   1.000
_cell.length_c   1.000
_cell.angle_alpha   90.00
_cell.angle_beta   90.00
_cell.angle_gamma   90.00
#
_symmetry.space_group_name_H-M   'P 1'
#
loop_
_entity.id
_entity.type
_entity.pdbx_description
1 polymer ?
#
loop_
_entity_poly.entity_id
_entity_poly.type
_entity_poly.pdbx_seq_one_letter_code
_entity_poly.pdbx_strand_id
1 'polypeptide(L)'
;MKAKTKLWFTEDGRTVMGAGRAELLKTIDEERSLRKACQKLGISYKHAWMMLKKMNDALGEPAVVTVRGGKDQGTFLTDLGRKLLVEYETNKKLINEAVGDETSWENVGFKLSARNKLPGKVVEVEKNGLVSKLTIEIEPSVLTSVVTEEAVEKLDIKPGDRIYAVIKSTEVMVAKAIGEKEPVNSGSKRSDTD
;
A
#
# COMPACT_ATOMS: atom_id res chain seq x y z
N MET A 1 -7.42 15.22 -7.11
CA MET A 1 -6.67 14.71 -8.29
C MET A 1 -6.81 13.18 -8.32
N LYS A 2 -6.83 12.48 -9.47
CA LYS A 2 -6.81 11.00 -9.50
C LYS A 2 -5.45 10.52 -10.01
N ALA A 3 -4.65 9.90 -9.15
CA ALA A 3 -3.40 9.29 -9.57
C ALA A 3 -3.67 8.14 -10.53
N LYS A 4 -2.82 7.99 -11.55
CA LYS A 4 -2.85 6.88 -12.50
C LYS A 4 -1.49 6.21 -12.50
N THR A 5 -1.47 4.90 -12.52
CA THR A 5 -0.22 4.11 -12.53
C THR A 5 -0.11 3.29 -13.79
N LYS A 6 1.12 3.01 -14.18
CA LYS A 6 1.44 2.00 -15.19
C LYS A 6 2.53 1.12 -14.60
N LEU A 7 2.30 -0.19 -14.63
CA LEU A 7 3.23 -1.22 -14.14
C LEU A 7 3.71 -2.06 -15.32
N TRP A 8 5.01 -2.34 -15.35
CA TRP A 8 5.63 -3.23 -16.31
C TRP A 8 6.69 -4.09 -15.61
N PHE A 9 6.75 -5.38 -15.96
CA PHE A 9 7.88 -6.23 -15.59
C PHE A 9 8.82 -6.36 -16.78
N THR A 10 10.11 -6.33 -16.50
CA THR A 10 11.16 -6.39 -17.51
C THR A 10 12.21 -7.42 -17.13
N GLU A 11 12.69 -8.17 -18.12
CA GLU A 11 13.82 -9.09 -18.01
C GLU A 11 14.85 -8.66 -19.07
N ASP A 12 16.11 -8.45 -18.69
CA ASP A 12 17.18 -7.96 -19.58
C ASP A 12 16.78 -6.73 -20.43
N GLY A 13 16.07 -5.79 -19.82
CA GLY A 13 15.57 -4.58 -20.49
C GLY A 13 14.43 -4.81 -21.49
N ARG A 14 13.95 -6.05 -21.65
CA ARG A 14 12.78 -6.40 -22.48
C ARG A 14 11.54 -6.47 -21.63
N THR A 15 10.45 -5.85 -22.07
CA THR A 15 9.17 -5.95 -21.36
C THR A 15 8.64 -7.39 -21.44
N VAL A 16 8.49 -8.03 -20.27
CA VAL A 16 7.83 -9.32 -20.08
C VAL A 16 6.33 -9.11 -19.91
N MET A 17 5.93 -8.33 -18.90
CA MET A 17 4.53 -8.18 -18.50
C MET A 17 4.12 -6.71 -18.44
N GLY A 18 2.85 -6.45 -18.73
CA GLY A 18 2.21 -5.13 -18.67
C GLY A 18 0.70 -5.30 -18.84
N ALA A 19 -0.07 -4.22 -18.69
CA ALA A 19 -1.53 -4.30 -18.58
C ALA A 19 -2.20 -5.14 -19.68
N GLY A 20 -1.84 -4.91 -20.95
CA GLY A 20 -2.43 -5.66 -22.07
C GLY A 20 -2.05 -7.15 -22.08
N ARG A 21 -0.82 -7.51 -21.68
CA ARG A 21 -0.42 -8.92 -21.60
C ARG A 21 -1.07 -9.62 -20.43
N ALA A 22 -1.20 -8.94 -19.29
CA ALA A 22 -1.93 -9.44 -18.14
C ALA A 22 -3.40 -9.73 -18.47
N GLU A 23 -4.05 -8.78 -19.14
CA GLU A 23 -5.44 -8.94 -19.56
C GLU A 23 -5.61 -10.08 -20.57
N LEU A 24 -4.66 -10.24 -21.51
CA LEU A 24 -4.62 -11.37 -22.43
C LEU A 24 -4.48 -12.71 -21.70
N LEU A 25 -3.51 -12.86 -20.79
CA LEU A 25 -3.31 -14.10 -20.04
C LEU A 25 -4.51 -14.44 -19.15
N LYS A 26 -5.07 -13.44 -18.45
CA LYS A 26 -6.27 -13.61 -17.65
C LYS A 26 -7.45 -14.12 -18.49
N THR A 27 -7.67 -13.50 -19.66
CA THR A 27 -8.77 -13.89 -20.54
C THR A 27 -8.54 -15.27 -21.15
N ILE A 28 -7.29 -15.65 -21.46
CA ILE A 28 -6.96 -17.01 -21.89
C ILE A 28 -7.27 -18.03 -20.79
N ASP A 29 -6.96 -17.73 -19.53
CA ASP A 29 -7.23 -18.63 -18.40
C ASP A 29 -8.73 -18.85 -18.19
N GLU A 30 -9.53 -17.78 -18.32
CA GLU A 30 -11.00 -17.81 -18.23
C GLU A 30 -11.63 -18.60 -19.39
N GLU A 31 -11.24 -18.28 -20.64
CA GLU A 31 -11.89 -18.80 -21.84
C GLU A 31 -11.31 -20.14 -22.32
N ARG A 32 -10.13 -20.51 -21.80
CA ARG A 32 -9.31 -21.64 -22.25
C ARG A 32 -9.07 -21.63 -23.76
N SER A 33 -9.01 -20.44 -24.36
CA SER A 33 -8.92 -20.26 -25.81
C SER A 33 -8.34 -18.90 -26.18
N LEU A 34 -7.23 -18.90 -26.92
CA LEU A 34 -6.64 -17.67 -27.45
C LEU A 34 -7.59 -16.92 -28.39
N ARG A 35 -8.39 -17.64 -29.20
CA ARG A 35 -9.31 -17.01 -30.15
C ARG A 35 -10.47 -16.30 -29.45
N LYS A 36 -11.06 -16.93 -28.43
CA LYS A 36 -12.11 -16.29 -27.61
C LYS A 36 -11.54 -15.11 -26.83
N ALA A 37 -10.32 -15.24 -26.30
CA ALA A 37 -9.64 -14.12 -25.64
C ALA A 37 -9.43 -12.93 -26.58
N CYS A 38 -8.99 -13.17 -27.82
CA CYS A 38 -8.88 -12.11 -28.83
C CYS A 38 -10.23 -11.43 -29.11
N GLN A 39 -11.32 -12.21 -29.24
CA GLN A 39 -12.66 -11.70 -29.47
C GLN A 39 -13.15 -10.83 -28.31
N LYS A 40 -12.99 -11.31 -27.06
CA LYS A 40 -13.41 -10.62 -25.84
C LYS A 40 -12.64 -9.32 -25.60
N LEU A 41 -11.35 -9.29 -25.98
CA LEU A 41 -10.48 -8.13 -25.86
C LEU A 41 -10.52 -7.18 -27.07
N GLY A 42 -11.22 -7.54 -28.14
CA GLY A 42 -11.27 -6.73 -29.36
C GLY A 42 -9.92 -6.60 -30.08
N ILE A 43 -9.00 -7.56 -29.91
CA ILE A 43 -7.68 -7.55 -30.55
C ILE A 43 -7.56 -8.62 -31.63
N SER A 44 -6.73 -8.38 -32.64
CA SER A 44 -6.47 -9.38 -33.67
C SER A 44 -5.64 -10.55 -33.11
N TYR A 45 -5.86 -11.74 -33.66
CA TYR A 45 -5.07 -12.92 -33.31
C TYR A 45 -3.56 -12.69 -33.54
N LYS A 46 -3.19 -12.01 -34.63
CA LYS A 46 -1.80 -11.63 -34.93
C LYS A 46 -1.20 -10.76 -33.83
N HIS A 47 -1.97 -9.80 -33.30
CA HIS A 47 -1.51 -8.95 -32.21
C HIS A 47 -1.29 -9.76 -30.93
N ALA A 48 -2.26 -10.58 -30.53
CA ALA A 48 -2.14 -11.43 -29.34
C ALA A 48 -0.95 -12.39 -29.45
N TRP A 49 -0.77 -13.02 -30.61
CA TRP A 49 0.37 -13.89 -30.86
C TRP A 49 1.71 -13.15 -30.77
N MET A 50 1.81 -11.94 -31.31
CA MET A 50 3.01 -11.11 -31.20
C MET A 50 3.29 -10.68 -29.75
N MET A 51 2.26 -10.41 -28.95
CA MET A 51 2.40 -10.12 -27.52
C MET A 51 2.98 -11.31 -26.75
N LEU A 52 2.43 -12.51 -26.99
CA LEU A 52 2.91 -13.76 -26.40
C LEU A 52 4.32 -14.09 -26.86
N LYS A 53 4.62 -13.95 -28.15
CA LYS A 53 5.95 -14.21 -28.70
C LYS A 53 7.01 -13.35 -28.00
N LYS A 54 6.81 -12.02 -27.97
CA LYS A 54 7.76 -11.10 -27.32
C LYS A 54 7.95 -11.39 -25.83
N MET A 55 6.89 -11.85 -25.16
CA MET A 55 6.96 -12.22 -23.75
C MET A 55 7.77 -13.52 -23.57
N ASN A 56 7.49 -14.55 -24.36
CA ASN A 56 8.24 -15.81 -24.33
C ASN A 56 9.72 -15.61 -24.72
N ASP A 57 10.01 -14.75 -25.70
CA ASP A 57 11.39 -14.39 -26.11
C ASP A 57 12.16 -13.68 -24.98
N ALA A 58 11.46 -13.01 -24.06
CA ALA A 58 12.06 -12.39 -22.88
C ALA A 58 12.17 -13.35 -21.69
N LEU A 59 11.22 -14.28 -21.55
CA LEU A 59 11.20 -15.27 -20.45
C LEU A 59 12.10 -16.49 -20.71
N GLY A 60 12.44 -16.78 -21.97
CA GLY A 60 13.15 -18.00 -22.36
C GLY A 60 12.26 -19.26 -22.40
N GLU A 61 11.04 -19.20 -21.88
CA GLU A 61 10.08 -20.31 -21.88
C GLU A 61 8.63 -19.82 -22.11
N PRO A 62 7.69 -20.68 -22.56
CA PRO A 62 6.36 -20.25 -22.92
C PRO A 62 5.46 -19.98 -21.71
N ALA A 63 4.75 -18.85 -21.73
CA ALA A 63 3.71 -18.55 -20.73
C ALA A 63 2.36 -19.25 -21.00
N VAL A 64 2.15 -19.77 -22.22
CA VAL A 64 0.94 -20.48 -22.60
C VAL A 64 1.25 -21.73 -23.41
N VAL A 65 0.42 -22.76 -23.26
CA VAL A 65 0.47 -24.00 -24.04
C VAL A 65 -0.86 -24.19 -24.77
N THR A 66 -0.82 -24.76 -25.97
CA THR A 66 -2.03 -25.08 -26.74
C THR A 66 -2.11 -26.59 -26.99
N VAL A 67 -3.19 -27.20 -26.53
CA VAL A 67 -3.53 -28.61 -26.77
C VAL A 67 -4.52 -28.69 -27.93
N ARG A 68 -4.24 -29.55 -28.91
CA ARG A 68 -5.06 -29.71 -30.12
C ARG A 68 -5.72 -31.09 -30.14
N GLY A 69 -7.01 -31.13 -30.48
CA GLY A 69 -7.77 -32.38 -30.61
C GLY A 69 -8.17 -33.00 -29.27
N GLY A 70 -9.23 -33.80 -29.29
CA GLY A 70 -9.77 -34.45 -28.09
C GLY A 70 -10.62 -33.54 -27.20
N LYS A 71 -11.02 -34.09 -26.05
CA LYS A 71 -11.94 -33.45 -25.10
C LYS A 71 -11.32 -32.26 -24.35
N ASP A 72 -10.01 -32.29 -24.15
CA ASP A 72 -9.25 -31.30 -23.36
C ASP A 72 -8.45 -30.31 -24.23
N GLN A 73 -8.89 -30.09 -25.49
CA GLN A 73 -8.28 -29.10 -26.36
C GLN A 73 -8.50 -27.67 -25.86
N GLY A 74 -7.54 -26.79 -26.10
CA GLY A 74 -7.61 -25.39 -25.66
C GLY A 74 -6.25 -24.71 -25.58
N THR A 75 -6.27 -23.44 -25.18
CA THR A 75 -5.07 -22.68 -24.81
C THR A 75 -5.09 -22.44 -23.32
N PHE A 76 -4.01 -22.78 -22.63
CA PHE A 76 -3.90 -22.74 -21.18
C PHE A 76 -2.65 -21.98 -20.77
N LEU A 77 -2.66 -21.35 -19.60
CA LEU A 77 -1.45 -20.83 -19.00
C LEU A 77 -0.54 -21.97 -18.56
N THR A 78 0.77 -21.79 -18.75
CA THR A 78 1.77 -22.62 -18.07
C THR A 78 1.86 -22.21 -16.60
N ASP A 79 2.58 -22.98 -15.77
CA ASP A 79 2.83 -22.60 -14.37
C ASP A 79 3.54 -21.26 -14.27
N LEU A 80 4.52 -21.00 -15.15
CA LEU A 80 5.17 -19.70 -15.25
C LEU A 80 4.16 -18.59 -15.60
N GLY A 81 3.35 -18.79 -16.65
CA GLY A 81 2.36 -17.80 -17.08
C GLY A 81 1.35 -17.47 -15.99
N ARG A 82 0.93 -18.47 -15.21
CA ARG A 82 0.02 -18.30 -14.07
C ARG A 82 0.69 -17.53 -12.93
N LYS A 83 1.93 -17.88 -12.55
CA LYS A 83 2.70 -17.17 -11.52
C LYS A 83 2.89 -15.69 -11.87
N LEU A 84 3.32 -15.41 -13.10
CA LEU A 84 3.51 -14.04 -13.59
C LEU A 84 2.22 -13.21 -13.56
N LEU A 85 1.09 -13.81 -13.95
CA LEU A 85 -0.20 -13.13 -13.91
C LEU A 85 -0.61 -12.77 -12.47
N VAL A 86 -0.46 -13.72 -11.53
CA VAL A 86 -0.76 -13.50 -10.10
C VAL A 86 0.14 -12.40 -9.53
N GLU A 87 1.43 -12.45 -9.81
CA GLU A 87 2.41 -11.46 -9.34
C GLU A 87 2.11 -10.06 -9.90
N TYR A 88 1.79 -9.96 -11.18
CA TYR A 88 1.44 -8.69 -11.81
C TYR A 88 0.18 -8.07 -11.21
N GLU A 89 -0.91 -8.83 -11.05
CA GLU A 89 -2.16 -8.32 -10.47
C GLU A 89 -1.99 -7.92 -9.00
N THR A 90 -1.19 -8.68 -8.25
CA THR A 90 -0.86 -8.38 -6.85
C THR A 90 -0.12 -7.05 -6.74
N ASN A 91 0.96 -6.88 -7.50
CA ASN A 91 1.75 -5.63 -7.51
C ASN A 91 0.92 -4.44 -8.01
N LYS A 92 0.12 -4.64 -9.07
CA LYS A 92 -0.79 -3.60 -9.60
C LYS A 92 -1.79 -3.15 -8.54
N LYS A 93 -2.36 -4.08 -7.76
CA LYS A 93 -3.28 -3.74 -6.66
C LYS A 93 -2.56 -2.94 -5.57
N LEU A 94 -1.41 -3.42 -5.10
CA LEU A 94 -0.62 -2.75 -4.06
C LEU A 94 -0.24 -1.32 -4.47
N ILE A 95 0.28 -1.16 -5.68
CA ILE A 95 0.66 0.14 -6.22
C ILE A 95 -0.57 1.04 -6.35
N ASN A 96 -1.69 0.56 -6.88
CA ASN A 96 -2.89 1.38 -6.98
C ASN A 96 -3.46 1.82 -5.62
N GLU A 97 -3.39 0.96 -4.59
CA GLU A 97 -3.77 1.34 -3.23
C GLU A 97 -2.80 2.40 -2.65
N ALA A 98 -1.51 2.29 -2.94
CA ALA A 98 -0.47 3.22 -2.46
C ALA A 98 -0.60 4.65 -3.02
N VAL A 99 -1.14 4.80 -4.25
CA VAL A 99 -1.31 6.13 -4.88
C VAL A 99 -2.76 6.62 -4.90
N GLY A 100 -3.71 5.81 -4.38
CA GLY A 100 -5.15 6.12 -4.43
C GLY A 100 -5.63 7.15 -3.41
N ASP A 101 -4.88 7.36 -2.32
CA ASP A 101 -5.21 8.29 -1.24
C ASP A 101 -4.06 9.29 -1.08
N GLU A 102 -4.41 10.57 -0.95
CA GLU A 102 -3.49 11.68 -0.78
C GLU A 102 -2.70 11.56 0.52
N THR A 103 -2.99 10.59 1.40
CA THR A 103 -2.23 10.22 2.60
C THR A 103 -1.59 8.81 2.53
N SER A 104 -1.70 8.09 1.41
CA SER A 104 -1.24 6.70 1.28
C SER A 104 0.25 6.52 1.04
N TRP A 105 1.01 7.57 0.70
CA TRP A 105 2.47 7.49 0.59
C TRP A 105 3.15 7.19 1.94
N GLU A 106 2.45 7.41 3.07
CA GLU A 106 2.90 7.02 4.42
C GLU A 106 2.65 5.54 4.74
N ASN A 107 1.86 4.85 3.91
CA ASN A 107 1.41 3.48 4.15
C ASN A 107 1.97 2.47 3.13
N VAL A 108 3.02 2.81 2.38
CA VAL A 108 3.73 1.86 1.52
C VAL A 108 4.52 0.89 2.41
N GLY A 109 3.82 -0.07 3.02
CA GLY A 109 4.42 -1.07 3.90
C GLY A 109 3.39 -1.91 4.64
N PHE A 110 2.48 -1.30 5.43
CA PHE A 110 1.54 -2.02 6.30
C PHE A 110 0.29 -1.19 6.64
N LYS A 111 -0.89 -1.83 6.71
CA LYS A 111 -2.10 -1.24 7.33
C LYS A 111 -2.08 -1.52 8.83
N LEU A 112 -1.97 -0.48 9.66
CA LEU A 112 -2.06 -0.59 11.13
C LEU A 112 -3.51 -0.44 11.60
N SER A 113 -3.93 -1.21 12.61
CA SER A 113 -5.25 -1.07 13.24
C SER A 113 -5.35 0.10 14.23
N ALA A 114 -4.22 0.72 14.53
CA ALA A 114 -4.16 1.91 15.37
C ALA A 114 -4.83 3.10 14.68
N ARG A 115 -5.74 3.78 15.41
CA ARG A 115 -6.53 4.89 14.86
C ARG A 115 -5.94 6.26 15.14
N ASN A 116 -5.09 6.38 16.16
CA ASN A 116 -4.48 7.64 16.51
C ASN A 116 -3.08 7.68 15.90
N LYS A 117 -2.83 8.66 15.04
CA LYS A 117 -1.54 8.94 14.44
C LYS A 117 -1.25 10.42 14.65
N LEU A 118 -0.19 10.73 15.36
CA LEU A 118 0.17 12.11 15.69
C LEU A 118 1.54 12.40 15.07
N PRO A 119 1.64 13.32 14.10
CA PRO A 119 2.94 13.71 13.54
C PRO A 119 3.76 14.42 14.62
N GLY A 120 5.05 14.13 14.68
CA GLY A 120 5.94 14.74 15.65
C GLY A 120 7.40 14.72 15.22
N LYS A 121 8.23 15.38 16.02
CA LYS A 121 9.69 15.41 15.85
C LYS A 121 10.35 14.76 17.04
N VAL A 122 11.30 13.87 16.81
CA VAL A 122 12.10 13.28 17.89
C VAL A 122 13.04 14.34 18.43
N VAL A 123 12.92 14.63 19.73
CA VAL A 123 13.78 15.58 20.45
C VAL A 123 14.95 14.82 21.07
N GLU A 124 14.69 13.64 21.61
CA GLU A 124 15.68 12.87 22.37
C GLU A 124 15.40 11.37 22.26
N VAL A 125 16.49 10.59 22.28
CA VAL A 125 16.48 9.12 22.31
C VAL A 125 17.43 8.67 23.43
N GLU A 126 16.86 8.16 24.52
CA GLU A 126 17.62 7.61 25.65
C GLU A 126 17.63 6.08 25.53
N LYS A 127 18.78 5.49 25.18
CA LYS A 127 18.96 4.03 25.09
C LYS A 127 19.34 3.44 26.45
N ASN A 128 18.58 2.46 26.94
CA ASN A 128 18.77 1.84 28.26
C ASN A 128 18.63 0.31 28.19
N GLY A 129 19.47 -0.35 27.39
CA GLY A 129 19.61 -1.80 27.36
C GLY A 129 18.50 -2.48 26.57
N LEU A 130 17.42 -2.93 27.23
CA LEU A 130 16.32 -3.63 26.54
C LEU A 130 15.31 -2.66 25.93
N VAL A 131 15.16 -1.48 26.54
CA VAL A 131 14.19 -0.47 26.13
C VAL A 131 14.87 0.87 25.93
N SER A 132 14.26 1.68 25.09
CA SER A 132 14.65 3.06 24.83
C SER A 132 13.46 3.97 25.08
N LYS A 133 13.74 5.14 25.65
CA LYS A 133 12.77 6.22 25.84
C LYS A 133 12.94 7.24 24.73
N LEU A 134 11.86 7.55 24.04
CA LEU A 134 11.78 8.56 22.99
C LEU A 134 10.97 9.75 23.50
N THR A 135 11.55 10.94 23.40
CA THR A 135 10.84 12.20 23.63
C THR A 135 10.47 12.79 22.27
N ILE A 136 9.17 12.94 22.02
CA ILE A 136 8.62 13.35 20.73
C ILE A 136 7.83 14.65 20.93
N GLU A 137 8.24 15.72 20.27
CA GLU A 137 7.48 16.97 20.22
C GLU A 137 6.28 16.81 19.28
N ILE A 138 5.07 17.08 19.79
CA ILE A 138 3.81 17.00 19.06
C ILE A 138 2.97 18.21 19.45
N GLU A 139 2.77 19.19 18.58
CA GLU A 139 2.11 20.45 18.94
C GLU A 139 0.70 20.24 19.56
N PRO A 140 0.37 20.91 20.70
CA PRO A 140 1.18 21.84 21.51
C PRO A 140 1.88 21.17 22.72
N SER A 141 2.15 19.87 22.68
CA SER A 141 2.62 19.05 23.79
C SER A 141 3.90 18.25 23.46
N VAL A 142 4.31 17.40 24.39
CA VAL A 142 5.38 16.41 24.22
C VAL A 142 4.82 15.04 24.59
N LEU A 143 5.11 14.05 23.77
CA LEU A 143 4.79 12.66 24.01
C LEU A 143 6.05 11.88 24.35
N THR A 144 5.98 11.06 25.39
CA THR A 144 7.03 10.08 25.69
C THR A 144 6.59 8.70 25.23
N SER A 145 7.44 8.01 24.48
CA SER A 145 7.25 6.62 24.09
C SER A 145 8.36 5.75 24.67
N VAL A 146 8.01 4.54 25.09
CA VAL A 146 8.99 3.51 25.47
C VAL A 146 8.87 2.37 24.48
N VAL A 147 9.96 2.08 23.79
CA VAL A 147 10.05 1.03 22.77
C VAL A 147 11.28 0.17 23.04
N THR A 148 11.42 -0.98 22.37
CA THR A 148 12.66 -1.76 22.50
C THR A 148 13.83 -1.04 21.84
N GLU A 149 15.04 -1.26 22.35
CA GLU A 149 16.25 -0.70 21.73
C GLU A 149 16.44 -1.21 20.29
N GLU A 150 16.16 -2.49 20.04
CA GLU A 150 16.15 -3.08 18.69
C GLU A 150 15.22 -2.34 17.72
N ALA A 151 14.05 -1.87 18.18
CA ALA A 151 13.11 -1.14 17.33
C ALA A 151 13.67 0.23 16.92
N VAL A 152 14.32 0.94 17.85
CA VAL A 152 15.00 2.22 17.56
C VAL A 152 16.09 2.03 16.53
N GLU A 153 16.90 0.97 16.67
CA GLU A 153 18.01 0.68 15.75
C GLU A 153 17.52 0.24 14.37
N LYS A 154 16.53 -0.65 14.32
CA LYS A 154 15.97 -1.14 13.06
C LYS A 154 15.28 -0.05 12.25
N LEU A 155 14.66 0.91 12.93
CA LEU A 155 14.01 2.07 12.31
C LEU A 155 14.97 3.25 12.12
N ASP A 156 16.23 3.14 12.55
CA ASP A 156 17.28 4.17 12.51
C ASP A 156 16.83 5.52 13.12
N ILE A 157 16.07 5.48 14.22
CA ILE A 157 15.49 6.68 14.83
C ILE A 157 16.57 7.50 15.55
N LYS A 158 16.63 8.79 15.24
CA LYS A 158 17.58 9.77 15.78
C LYS A 158 16.90 11.08 16.19
N PRO A 159 17.49 11.86 17.11
CA PRO A 159 17.06 13.23 17.37
C PRO A 159 17.02 14.05 16.07
N GLY A 160 15.89 14.73 15.83
CA GLY A 160 15.63 15.50 14.63
C GLY A 160 14.66 14.84 13.64
N ASP A 161 14.46 13.52 13.73
CA ASP A 161 13.63 12.79 12.78
C ASP A 161 12.16 13.18 12.88
N ARG A 162 11.48 13.21 11.72
CA ARG A 162 10.04 13.38 11.62
C ARG A 162 9.38 12.01 11.62
N ILE A 163 8.54 11.75 12.62
CA ILE A 163 7.88 10.46 12.79
C ILE A 163 6.39 10.64 13.10
N TYR A 164 5.67 9.51 13.09
CA TYR A 164 4.31 9.44 13.63
C TYR A 164 4.32 8.66 14.94
N ALA A 165 3.79 9.26 16.01
CA ALA A 165 3.39 8.51 17.18
C ALA A 165 2.07 7.80 16.88
N VAL A 166 2.13 6.47 16.81
CA VAL A 166 0.98 5.62 16.48
C VAL A 166 0.45 4.96 17.75
N ILE A 167 -0.81 5.25 18.12
CA ILE A 167 -1.42 4.78 19.37
C ILE A 167 -2.69 4.00 19.05
N LYS A 168 -2.80 2.78 19.56
CA LYS A 168 -4.02 1.97 19.39
C LYS A 168 -5.15 2.54 20.24
N SER A 169 -6.38 2.56 19.72
CA SER A 169 -7.53 3.13 20.46
C SER A 169 -7.78 2.49 21.81
N THR A 170 -7.42 1.21 21.97
CA THR A 170 -7.62 0.45 23.21
C THR A 170 -6.60 0.77 24.30
N GLU A 171 -5.54 1.52 23.99
CA GLU A 171 -4.46 1.89 24.93
C GLU A 171 -4.58 3.34 25.43
N VAL A 172 -5.53 4.10 24.88
CA VAL A 172 -5.81 5.46 25.33
C VAL A 172 -6.71 5.43 26.55
N MET A 173 -6.26 6.04 27.65
CA MET A 173 -7.06 6.24 28.85
C MET A 173 -7.84 7.57 28.78
N VAL A 174 -9.06 7.58 29.30
CA VAL A 174 -9.90 8.78 29.40
C VAL A 174 -10.12 9.12 30.87
N ALA A 175 -9.89 10.37 31.24
CA ALA A 175 -10.14 10.88 32.58
C ALA A 175 -10.97 12.17 32.48
N LYS A 176 -11.83 12.40 33.48
CA LYS A 176 -12.59 13.65 33.66
C LYS A 176 -12.15 14.31 34.96
N ALA A 177 -11.85 15.61 34.92
CA ALA A 177 -11.53 16.37 36.12
C ALA A 177 -12.75 16.42 37.05
N ILE A 178 -12.55 16.18 38.35
CA ILE A 178 -13.58 16.38 39.36
C ILE A 178 -13.44 17.83 39.85
N GLY A 179 -14.40 18.70 39.52
CA GLY A 179 -14.54 20.00 40.17
C GLY A 179 -14.42 21.28 39.32
N GLU A 180 -14.52 21.24 38.00
CA GLU A 180 -14.73 22.48 37.23
C GLU A 180 -16.18 22.95 37.41
N LYS A 181 -16.40 23.89 38.33
CA LYS A 181 -17.60 24.74 38.28
C LYS A 181 -17.52 25.54 36.99
N GLU A 182 -18.63 25.58 36.25
CA GLU A 182 -18.78 26.43 35.06
C GLU A 182 -18.27 27.85 35.36
N PRO A 183 -17.59 28.52 34.41
CA PRO A 183 -17.19 29.90 34.60
C PRO A 183 -18.46 30.74 34.81
N VAL A 184 -18.57 31.33 36.01
CA VAL A 184 -19.63 32.27 36.35
C VAL A 184 -19.54 33.41 35.35
N ASN A 185 -20.53 33.49 34.47
CA ASN A 185 -20.67 34.56 33.49
C ASN A 185 -20.86 35.87 34.27
N SER A 186 -19.81 36.68 34.42
CA SER A 186 -19.89 38.02 35.00
C SER A 186 -20.57 38.95 33.99
N GLY A 187 -21.89 38.77 33.86
CA GLY A 187 -22.75 39.71 33.17
C GLY A 187 -22.67 41.06 33.85
N SER A 188 -22.06 42.01 33.14
CA SER A 188 -22.11 43.43 33.44
C SER A 188 -23.56 43.86 33.68
N LYS A 189 -23.87 44.34 34.89
CA LYS A 189 -24.87 45.38 35.04
C LYS A 189 -24.16 46.62 35.57
N ARG A 190 -24.07 47.58 34.66
CA ARG A 190 -23.66 48.96 34.91
C ARG A 190 -24.50 49.53 36.05
N SER A 191 -23.82 50.26 36.91
CA SER A 191 -24.37 51.39 37.66
C SER A 191 -25.17 52.29 36.72
N ASP A 192 -26.32 52.76 37.18
CA ASP A 192 -26.76 54.14 36.93
C ASP A 192 -27.67 54.53 38.11
N THR A 193 -27.11 55.35 38.98
CA THR A 193 -27.82 56.30 39.83
C THR A 193 -28.32 57.44 38.96
N ASP A 194 -29.61 57.76 39.05
CA ASP A 194 -30.16 59.11 39.28
C ASP A 194 -31.67 59.02 39.58
#